data_AF-A0AAW5WZ33-F1
#
_entry.id   AF-A0AAW5WZ33-F1
#
_cell.length_a   1.000
_cell.length_b   1.000
_cell.length_c   1.000
_cell.angle_alpha   90.00
_cell.angle_beta   90.00
_cell.angle_gamma   90.00
#
_symmetry.space_group_name_H-M   'P 1'
#
loop_
_entity.id
_entity.type
_entity.pdbx_description
1 polymer ?
#
loop_
_entity_poly.entity_id
_entity_poly.type
_entity_poly.pdbx_seq_one_letter_code
_entity_poly.pdbx_strand_id
1 'polypeptide(L)'
;MEAQQLEDIQALEKKYGSLSQVPEDNEKLLKLRKSFSRSYQDIPISETLKRSVTENSLHRIKVATRNIGEKGRQEIISLLKDGYTSTEISTVFGYNTLAISGVRRIYHIEARPHFMYELRKNGKPVFYAQTIGQVRDFTNYQPIRTHYTAYRYIKEELSEQGYVLTRGYYNWRCIPKNCLVNFSKGEDMFLKKKGDVKFDN
;
A
#
# COMPACT_ATOMS: atom_id res chain seq x y z
N MET A 1 -11.87 19.93 -20.45
CA MET A 1 -11.17 19.66 -21.72
C MET A 1 -11.01 21.02 -22.37
N GLU A 2 -9.79 21.42 -22.72
CA GLU A 2 -9.57 22.74 -23.33
C GLU A 2 -10.17 22.73 -24.75
N ALA A 3 -10.85 23.81 -25.16
CA ALA A 3 -11.61 23.86 -26.42
C ALA A 3 -10.77 23.47 -27.64
N GLN A 4 -9.50 23.84 -27.64
CA GLN A 4 -8.53 23.51 -28.69
C GLN A 4 -8.27 22.00 -28.83
N GLN A 5 -8.26 21.26 -27.71
CA GLN A 5 -8.00 19.81 -27.71
C GLN A 5 -9.17 19.05 -28.35
N LEU A 6 -10.40 19.53 -28.13
CA LEU A 6 -11.60 18.92 -28.70
C LEU A 6 -11.65 19.15 -30.22
N GLU A 7 -11.29 20.34 -30.69
CA GLU A 7 -11.21 20.65 -32.12
C GLU A 7 -10.16 19.79 -32.84
N ASP A 8 -8.98 19.60 -32.22
CA ASP A 8 -7.92 18.77 -32.81
C ASP A 8 -8.31 17.29 -32.88
N ILE A 9 -9.04 16.77 -31.88
CA ILE A 9 -9.60 15.41 -31.90
C ILE A 9 -10.61 15.26 -33.03
N GLN A 10 -11.57 16.19 -33.13
CA GLN A 10 -12.61 16.15 -34.16
C GLN A 10 -12.02 16.26 -35.57
N ALA A 11 -10.98 17.08 -35.76
CA ALA A 11 -10.29 17.20 -37.04
C ALA A 11 -9.58 15.90 -37.45
N LEU A 12 -8.98 15.18 -36.49
CA LEU A 12 -8.32 13.90 -36.74
C LEU A 12 -9.35 12.79 -37.02
N GLU A 13 -10.42 12.70 -36.25
CA GLU A 13 -11.49 11.73 -36.48
C GLU A 13 -12.22 11.97 -37.80
N LYS A 14 -12.45 13.22 -38.19
CA LYS A 14 -13.02 13.55 -39.50
C LYS A 14 -12.13 13.07 -40.66
N LYS A 15 -10.80 13.10 -40.47
CA LYS A 15 -9.83 12.73 -41.52
C LYS A 15 -9.53 11.23 -41.58
N TYR A 16 -9.48 10.55 -40.44
CA TYR A 16 -9.06 9.15 -40.34
C TYR A 16 -10.17 8.20 -39.87
N GLY A 17 -11.39 8.72 -39.68
CA GLY A 17 -12.56 8.00 -39.19
C GLY A 17 -12.53 7.73 -37.68
N SER A 18 -11.37 7.38 -37.14
CA SER A 18 -11.14 7.13 -35.72
C SER A 18 -9.72 7.53 -35.34
N LEU A 19 -9.52 8.03 -34.12
CA LEU A 19 -8.19 8.28 -33.56
C LEU A 19 -7.29 7.03 -33.55
N SER A 20 -7.87 5.83 -33.49
CA SER A 20 -7.12 4.56 -33.52
C SER A 20 -6.52 4.23 -34.90
N GLN A 21 -6.96 4.93 -35.95
CA GLN A 21 -6.50 4.76 -37.32
C GLN A 21 -5.55 5.87 -37.76
N VAL A 22 -5.26 6.83 -36.86
CA VAL A 22 -4.31 7.91 -37.11
C VAL A 22 -2.88 7.35 -37.00
N PRO A 23 -2.00 7.60 -37.97
CA PRO A 23 -0.59 7.20 -37.89
C PRO A 23 0.09 7.68 -36.61
N GLU A 24 0.88 6.81 -35.99
CA GLU A 24 1.54 7.04 -34.70
C GLU A 24 2.56 8.20 -34.71
N ASP A 25 3.10 8.52 -35.88
CA ASP A 25 4.02 9.63 -36.15
C ASP A 25 3.30 10.96 -36.42
N ASN A 26 1.96 10.98 -36.42
CA ASN A 26 1.19 12.19 -36.65
C ASN A 26 1.45 13.23 -35.56
N GLU A 27 2.00 14.38 -35.96
CA GLU A 27 2.45 15.43 -35.04
C GLU A 27 1.33 15.97 -34.15
N LYS A 28 0.09 16.06 -34.67
CA LYS A 28 -1.08 16.51 -33.89
C LYS A 28 -1.51 15.47 -32.87
N LEU A 29 -1.49 14.19 -33.24
CA LEU A 29 -1.77 13.09 -32.31
C LEU A 29 -0.72 13.05 -31.19
N LEU A 30 0.56 13.24 -31.53
CA LEU A 30 1.65 13.28 -30.56
C LEU A 30 1.54 14.47 -29.61
N LYS A 31 1.18 15.67 -30.11
CA LYS A 31 0.92 16.85 -29.29
C LYS A 31 -0.28 16.66 -28.36
N LEU A 32 -1.38 16.09 -28.86
CA LEU A 32 -2.55 15.72 -28.06
C LEU A 32 -2.16 14.75 -26.95
N ARG A 33 -1.47 13.65 -27.28
CA ARG A 33 -1.00 12.66 -26.30
C ARG A 33 -0.11 13.31 -25.23
N LYS A 34 0.82 14.18 -25.64
CA LYS A 34 1.68 14.94 -24.72
C LYS A 34 0.88 15.86 -23.79
N SER A 35 -0.17 16.50 -24.30
CA SER A 35 -1.05 17.36 -23.51
C SER A 35 -1.89 16.59 -22.49
N PHE A 36 -2.25 15.34 -22.79
CA PHE A 36 -2.92 14.44 -21.83
C PHE A 36 -1.94 13.84 -20.82
N SER A 37 -0.68 13.65 -21.21
CA SER A 37 0.40 13.24 -20.33
C SER A 37 1.03 14.45 -19.62
N ARG A 38 0.31 15.09 -18.71
CA ARG A 38 0.97 15.94 -17.70
C ARG A 38 2.00 15.08 -16.96
N SER A 39 3.23 15.59 -16.82
CA SER A 39 4.33 14.97 -16.08
C SER A 39 3.85 14.56 -14.68
N TYR A 40 4.13 13.31 -14.31
CA TYR A 40 3.88 12.79 -12.95
C TYR A 40 4.66 13.51 -11.84
N GLN A 41 5.59 14.39 -12.21
CA GLN A 41 6.54 15.00 -11.28
C GLN A 41 6.06 16.31 -10.65
N ASP A 42 4.96 16.90 -11.14
CA ASP A 42 4.49 18.22 -10.67
C ASP A 42 3.11 18.20 -10.00
N ILE A 43 2.56 17.01 -9.74
CA ILE A 43 1.28 16.89 -9.02
C ILE A 43 1.57 16.78 -7.52
N PRO A 44 1.17 17.77 -6.68
CA PRO A 44 1.30 17.64 -5.25
C PRO A 44 0.54 16.38 -4.80
N ILE A 45 1.16 15.54 -3.96
CA ILE A 45 0.65 14.21 -3.52
C ILE A 45 -0.83 14.23 -3.09
N SER A 46 -1.30 15.38 -2.59
CA SER A 46 -2.71 15.64 -2.25
C SER A 46 -3.71 15.49 -3.41
N GLU A 47 -3.31 15.69 -4.66
CA GLU A 47 -4.16 15.51 -5.86
C GLU A 47 -4.08 14.09 -6.42
N THR A 48 -2.94 13.40 -6.30
CA THR A 48 -2.78 11.99 -6.69
C THR A 48 -3.69 11.08 -5.86
N LEU A 49 -3.96 11.44 -4.60
CA LEU A 49 -4.92 10.77 -3.72
C LEU A 49 -6.40 11.08 -4.05
N LYS A 50 -6.70 12.16 -4.80
CA LYS A 50 -8.08 12.50 -5.21
C LYS A 50 -8.52 11.69 -6.42
N ARG A 51 -7.61 11.19 -7.25
CA ARG A 51 -7.94 10.39 -8.45
C ARG A 51 -7.90 8.88 -8.19
N SER A 52 -8.83 8.38 -7.37
CA SER A 52 -9.35 7.00 -7.49
C SER A 52 -10.59 6.70 -6.65
N VAL A 53 -11.43 7.71 -6.34
CA VAL A 53 -12.78 7.45 -5.83
C VAL A 53 -13.75 8.44 -6.48
N THR A 54 -14.51 7.97 -7.46
CA THR A 54 -15.60 8.76 -8.04
C THR A 54 -16.64 9.08 -6.97
N GLU A 55 -17.41 10.17 -7.12
CA GLU A 55 -18.51 10.49 -6.20
C GLU A 55 -19.50 9.32 -6.08
N ASN A 56 -19.72 8.59 -7.18
CA ASN A 56 -20.49 7.34 -7.19
C ASN A 56 -19.86 6.25 -6.30
N SER A 57 -18.54 6.06 -6.34
CA SER A 57 -17.85 5.14 -5.44
C SER A 57 -17.91 5.59 -3.98
N LEU A 58 -17.80 6.90 -3.70
CA LEU A 58 -17.97 7.45 -2.35
C LEU A 58 -19.40 7.22 -1.83
N HIS A 59 -20.40 7.43 -2.68
CA HIS A 59 -21.80 7.19 -2.35
C HIS A 59 -22.05 5.71 -2.03
N ARG A 60 -21.58 4.78 -2.87
CA ARG A 60 -21.71 3.34 -2.64
C ARG A 60 -21.04 2.90 -1.33
N ILE A 61 -19.86 3.45 -1.02
CA ILE A 61 -19.15 3.20 0.25
C ILE A 61 -19.98 3.70 1.45
N LYS A 62 -20.54 4.92 1.37
CA LYS A 62 -21.38 5.48 2.43
C LYS A 62 -22.64 4.64 2.65
N VAL A 63 -23.31 4.21 1.59
CA VAL A 63 -24.50 3.35 1.66
C VAL A 63 -24.17 2.01 2.30
N ALA A 64 -23.13 1.32 1.81
CA ALA A 64 -22.70 0.04 2.37
C ALA A 64 -22.37 0.14 3.88
N THR A 65 -21.74 1.24 4.31
CA THR A 65 -21.40 1.49 5.72
C THR A 65 -22.61 1.79 6.60
N ARG A 66 -23.64 2.42 6.04
CA ARG A 66 -24.90 2.65 6.75
C ARG A 66 -25.66 1.34 6.95
N ASN A 67 -25.70 0.49 5.93
CA ASN A 67 -26.48 -0.76 5.91
C ASN A 67 -26.03 -1.79 6.96
N ILE A 68 -24.76 -1.76 7.41
CA ILE A 68 -24.26 -2.68 8.45
C ILE A 68 -24.67 -2.28 9.88
N GLY A 69 -25.28 -1.11 10.07
CA GLY A 69 -25.72 -0.62 11.39
C GLY A 69 -24.57 -0.27 12.35
N GLU A 70 -24.90 0.31 13.51
CA GLU A 70 -23.87 0.77 14.46
C GLU A 70 -23.08 -0.39 15.08
N LYS A 71 -23.76 -1.47 15.44
CA LYS A 71 -23.11 -2.66 16.00
C LYS A 71 -22.07 -3.25 15.03
N GLY A 72 -22.41 -3.37 13.75
CA GLY A 72 -21.48 -3.87 12.73
C GLY A 72 -20.30 -2.91 12.49
N ARG A 73 -20.52 -1.60 12.57
CA ARG A 73 -19.42 -0.62 12.50
C ARG A 73 -18.46 -0.77 13.67
N GLN A 74 -18.95 -0.90 14.90
CA GLN A 74 -18.12 -1.09 16.09
C GLN A 74 -17.33 -2.41 16.04
N GLU A 75 -17.94 -3.48 15.55
CA GLU A 75 -17.25 -4.76 15.35
C GLU A 75 -16.11 -4.64 14.33
N ILE A 76 -16.35 -4.01 13.17
CA ILE A 76 -15.31 -3.75 12.17
C ILE A 76 -14.18 -2.89 12.77
N ILE A 77 -14.50 -1.86 13.56
CA ILE A 77 -13.50 -1.03 14.24
C ILE A 77 -12.63 -1.89 15.17
N SER A 78 -13.24 -2.74 16.00
CA SER A 78 -12.50 -3.65 16.88
C SER A 78 -11.56 -4.57 16.09
N LEU A 79 -12.07 -5.22 15.04
CA LEU A 79 -11.27 -6.13 14.21
C LEU A 79 -10.10 -5.42 13.52
N LEU A 80 -10.31 -4.21 12.99
CA LEU A 80 -9.25 -3.40 12.40
C LEU A 80 -8.20 -3.01 13.46
N LYS A 81 -8.63 -2.62 14.66
CA LYS A 81 -7.74 -2.29 15.78
C LYS A 81 -6.92 -3.49 16.25
N ASP A 82 -7.50 -4.69 16.22
CA ASP A 82 -6.82 -5.95 16.52
C ASP A 82 -5.85 -6.39 15.43
N GLY A 83 -5.89 -5.74 14.27
CA GLY A 83 -4.97 -5.96 13.16
C GLY A 83 -5.42 -7.00 12.14
N TYR A 84 -6.73 -7.23 12.04
CA TYR A 84 -7.31 -7.93 10.89
C TYR A 84 -7.25 -7.05 9.65
N THR A 85 -6.93 -7.66 8.52
CA THR A 85 -6.98 -7.01 7.21
C THR A 85 -8.42 -6.93 6.70
N SER A 86 -8.71 -5.98 5.80
CA SER A 86 -10.04 -5.91 5.17
C SER A 86 -10.44 -7.22 4.48
N THR A 87 -9.46 -7.95 3.93
CA THR A 87 -9.69 -9.26 3.31
C THR A 87 -10.14 -10.27 4.36
N GLU A 88 -9.44 -10.39 5.50
CA GLU A 88 -9.84 -11.31 6.58
C GLU A 88 -11.19 -10.93 7.19
N ILE A 89 -11.45 -9.63 7.39
CA ILE A 89 -12.75 -9.17 7.90
C ILE A 89 -13.86 -9.56 6.92
N SER A 90 -13.61 -9.45 5.62
CA SER A 90 -14.60 -9.82 4.61
C SER A 90 -14.83 -11.32 4.51
N THR A 91 -13.75 -12.11 4.46
CA THR A 91 -13.82 -13.55 4.24
C THR A 91 -14.26 -14.33 5.47
N VAL A 92 -13.84 -13.91 6.67
CA VAL A 92 -14.11 -14.64 7.92
C VAL A 92 -15.40 -14.15 8.58
N PHE A 93 -15.69 -12.85 8.53
CA PHE A 93 -16.83 -12.24 9.24
C PHE A 93 -17.96 -11.82 8.30
N GLY A 94 -17.80 -12.02 6.98
CA GLY A 94 -18.85 -11.80 5.99
C GLY A 94 -19.14 -10.33 5.67
N TYR A 95 -18.31 -9.39 6.14
CA TYR A 95 -18.50 -7.98 5.88
C TYR A 95 -18.12 -7.59 4.45
N ASN A 96 -18.87 -6.68 3.85
CA ASN A 96 -18.56 -6.15 2.54
C ASN A 96 -17.29 -5.26 2.59
N THR A 97 -16.35 -5.46 1.67
CA THR A 97 -15.10 -4.67 1.58
C THR A 97 -15.34 -3.17 1.43
N LEU A 98 -16.43 -2.73 0.81
CA LEU A 98 -16.84 -1.34 0.72
C LEU A 98 -17.31 -0.79 2.07
N ALA A 99 -18.05 -1.59 2.86
CA ALA A 99 -18.46 -1.20 4.20
C ALA A 99 -17.25 -1.09 5.12
N ILE A 100 -16.32 -2.05 5.07
CA ILE A 100 -15.06 -2.00 5.83
C ILE A 100 -14.24 -0.75 5.46
N SER A 101 -14.11 -0.48 4.16
CA SER A 101 -13.39 0.71 3.66
C SER A 101 -14.05 2.01 4.12
N GLY A 102 -15.39 2.04 4.16
CA GLY A 102 -16.14 3.21 4.62
C GLY A 102 -16.01 3.42 6.12
N VAL A 103 -16.10 2.37 6.95
CA VAL A 103 -15.82 2.45 8.38
C VAL A 103 -14.42 2.99 8.62
N ARG A 104 -13.41 2.41 7.96
CA ARG A 104 -12.03 2.85 8.09
C ARG A 104 -11.86 4.34 7.77
N ARG A 105 -12.53 4.84 6.74
CA ARG A 105 -12.46 6.26 6.33
C ARG A 105 -13.23 7.19 7.27
N ILE A 106 -14.44 6.81 7.67
CA ILE A 106 -15.33 7.65 8.50
C ILE A 106 -14.76 7.82 9.91
N TYR A 107 -14.22 6.74 10.47
CA TYR A 107 -13.66 6.73 11.83
C TYR A 107 -12.15 6.93 11.84
N HIS A 108 -11.56 7.31 10.70
CA HIS A 108 -10.12 7.58 10.56
C HIS A 108 -9.20 6.47 11.10
N ILE A 109 -9.64 5.21 10.95
CA ILE A 109 -8.89 4.05 11.47
C ILE A 109 -7.67 3.79 10.60
N GLU A 110 -6.51 3.82 11.22
CA GLU A 110 -5.27 3.45 10.55
C GLU A 110 -5.15 1.93 10.42
N ALA A 111 -4.77 1.45 9.23
CA ALA A 111 -4.50 0.04 9.06
C ALA A 111 -3.21 -0.35 9.75
N ARG A 112 -3.24 -1.44 10.52
CA ARG A 112 -2.02 -2.06 11.04
C ARG A 112 -1.16 -2.53 9.85
N PRO A 113 0.18 -2.41 9.93
CA PRO A 113 1.06 -2.83 8.86
C PRO A 113 1.10 -4.36 8.74
N HIS A 114 1.48 -4.83 7.55
CA HIS A 114 1.92 -6.20 7.33
C HIS A 114 3.44 -6.22 7.16
N PHE A 115 4.06 -7.37 7.41
CA PHE A 115 5.49 -7.58 7.30
C PHE A 115 5.79 -8.64 6.25
N MET A 116 6.91 -8.46 5.55
CA MET A 116 7.35 -9.35 4.48
C MET A 116 8.48 -10.28 4.90
N TYR A 117 9.14 -9.96 6.01
CA TYR A 117 10.33 -10.66 6.47
C TYR A 117 10.21 -11.01 7.94
N GLU A 118 10.59 -12.24 8.29
CA GLU A 118 10.76 -12.75 9.64
C GLU A 118 12.23 -13.13 9.82
N LEU A 119 12.83 -12.66 10.91
CA LEU A 119 14.15 -13.07 11.36
C LEU A 119 14.01 -13.89 12.64
N ARG A 120 14.62 -15.07 12.67
CA ARG A 120 14.69 -15.94 13.85
C ARG A 120 16.12 -16.10 14.34
N LYS A 121 16.29 -16.25 15.66
CA LYS A 121 17.56 -16.65 16.30
C LYS A 121 17.29 -17.80 17.24
N ASN A 122 18.09 -18.87 17.17
CA ASN A 122 17.91 -20.07 17.99
C ASN A 122 16.46 -20.61 17.92
N GLY A 123 15.88 -20.62 16.72
CA GLY A 123 14.50 -21.08 16.46
C GLY A 123 13.37 -20.13 16.87
N LYS A 124 13.66 -19.03 17.57
CA LYS A 124 12.65 -18.07 18.05
C LYS A 124 12.58 -16.82 17.15
N PRO A 125 11.39 -16.31 16.82
CA PRO A 125 11.27 -15.05 16.09
C PRO A 125 11.76 -13.89 16.94
N VAL A 126 12.62 -13.06 16.36
CA VAL A 126 13.22 -11.90 17.03
C VAL A 126 12.84 -10.58 16.37
N PHE A 127 12.57 -10.59 15.06
CA PHE A 127 12.34 -9.37 14.30
C PHE A 127 11.45 -9.60 13.08
N TYR A 128 10.59 -8.63 12.77
CA TYR A 128 9.81 -8.58 11.53
C TYR A 128 9.96 -7.23 10.84
N ALA A 129 10.01 -7.24 9.50
CA ALA A 129 10.20 -6.06 8.67
C ALA A 129 9.34 -6.06 7.41
N GLN A 130 9.03 -4.87 6.88
CA GLN A 130 8.33 -4.69 5.61
C GLN A 130 9.27 -4.77 4.41
N THR A 131 10.51 -4.30 4.57
CA THR A 131 11.50 -4.26 3.49
C THR A 131 12.75 -5.02 3.87
N ILE A 132 13.50 -5.46 2.86
CA ILE A 132 14.79 -6.11 3.08
C ILE A 132 15.84 -5.12 3.64
N GLY A 133 15.70 -3.82 3.32
CA GLY A 133 16.54 -2.78 3.89
C GLY A 133 16.39 -2.65 5.41
N GLN A 134 15.17 -2.78 5.93
CA GLN A 134 14.92 -2.77 7.37
C GLN A 134 15.54 -3.97 8.09
N VAL A 135 15.61 -5.14 7.43
CA VAL A 135 16.34 -6.32 7.96
C VAL A 135 17.83 -6.03 8.03
N ARG A 136 18.37 -5.43 6.97
CA ARG A 136 19.77 -5.03 6.87
C ARG A 136 20.13 -4.03 7.97
N ASP A 137 19.31 -3.01 8.19
CA ASP A 137 19.60 -1.95 9.16
C ASP A 137 19.46 -2.44 10.62
N PHE A 138 18.72 -3.52 10.85
CA PHE A 138 18.63 -4.18 12.16
C PHE A 138 19.89 -4.99 12.50
N THR A 139 20.67 -5.38 11.50
CA THR A 139 21.87 -6.19 11.70
C THR A 139 23.09 -5.29 11.57
N ASN A 140 24.23 -5.67 12.15
CA ASN A 140 25.51 -4.94 11.97
C ASN A 140 26.07 -5.11 10.54
N TYR A 141 25.20 -5.21 9.54
CA TYR A 141 25.53 -5.44 8.16
C TYR A 141 26.35 -4.27 7.60
N GLN A 142 27.54 -4.60 7.13
CA GLN A 142 28.38 -3.72 6.31
C GLN A 142 28.52 -4.39 4.94
N PRO A 143 27.92 -3.85 3.87
CA PRO A 143 27.97 -4.49 2.56
C PRO A 143 29.43 -4.59 2.10
N ILE A 144 29.93 -5.81 1.89
CA ILE A 144 31.26 -6.05 1.31
C ILE A 144 31.31 -5.58 -0.16
N ARG A 145 30.14 -5.45 -0.83
CA ARG A 145 30.00 -4.99 -2.22
C ARG A 145 28.95 -3.88 -2.32
N THR A 146 29.32 -2.74 -2.91
CA THR A 146 28.60 -1.46 -2.93
C THR A 146 27.19 -1.45 -3.54
N HIS A 147 26.74 -2.50 -4.23
CA HIS A 147 25.49 -2.48 -5.01
C HIS A 147 24.56 -3.70 -4.81
N TYR A 148 24.72 -4.51 -3.77
CA TYR A 148 23.92 -5.74 -3.61
C TYR A 148 22.88 -5.64 -2.48
N THR A 149 21.62 -5.40 -2.82
CA THR A 149 20.44 -5.68 -1.97
C THR A 149 19.65 -6.88 -2.53
N ALA A 150 20.34 -7.97 -2.82
CA ALA A 150 19.68 -9.23 -3.19
C ALA A 150 19.43 -10.07 -1.92
N TYR A 151 18.16 -10.40 -1.67
CA TYR A 151 17.68 -11.21 -0.53
C TYR A 151 18.57 -12.43 -0.22
N ARG A 152 19.10 -13.09 -1.26
CA ARG A 152 19.97 -14.26 -1.13
C ARG A 152 21.22 -13.98 -0.27
N TYR A 153 21.94 -12.89 -0.54
CA TYR A 153 23.18 -12.57 0.17
C TYR A 153 22.92 -12.20 1.63
N ILE A 154 21.91 -11.35 1.86
CA ILE A 154 21.50 -10.97 3.22
C ILE A 154 21.09 -12.23 3.99
N LYS A 155 20.40 -13.19 3.36
CA LYS A 155 20.04 -14.45 3.99
C LYS A 155 21.25 -15.32 4.34
N GLU A 156 22.22 -15.44 3.42
CA GLU A 156 23.45 -16.23 3.62
C GLU A 156 24.28 -15.68 4.79
N GLU A 157 24.56 -14.38 4.81
CA GLU A 157 25.34 -13.74 5.88
C GLU A 157 24.64 -13.79 7.24
N LEU A 158 23.31 -13.64 7.26
CA LEU A 158 22.55 -13.80 8.50
C LEU A 158 22.62 -15.23 9.03
N SER A 159 22.69 -16.22 8.14
CA SER A 159 22.87 -17.62 8.52
C SER A 159 24.21 -17.85 9.21
N GLU A 160 25.29 -17.21 8.77
CA GLU A 160 26.62 -17.27 9.41
C GLU A 160 26.58 -16.70 10.84
N GLN A 161 25.72 -15.73 11.09
CA GLN A 161 25.49 -15.12 12.40
C GLN A 161 24.47 -15.88 13.27
N GLY A 162 24.01 -17.05 12.81
CA GLY A 162 23.06 -17.91 13.53
C GLY A 162 21.59 -17.45 13.43
N TYR A 163 21.27 -16.61 12.45
CA TYR A 163 19.90 -16.19 12.17
C TYR A 163 19.29 -16.97 11.00
N VAL A 164 17.97 -17.08 11.01
CA VAL A 164 17.20 -17.60 9.86
C VAL A 164 16.28 -16.51 9.35
N LEU A 165 16.55 -16.02 8.14
CA LEU A 165 15.71 -15.06 7.43
C LEU A 165 14.71 -15.79 6.53
N THR A 166 13.43 -15.49 6.71
CA THR A 166 12.33 -16.03 5.91
C THR A 166 11.49 -14.90 5.32
N ARG A 167 11.22 -14.98 4.01
CA ARG A 167 10.27 -14.10 3.31
C ARG A 167 8.88 -14.72 3.32
N GLY A 168 7.87 -13.94 3.73
CA GLY A 168 6.48 -14.38 3.83
C GLY A 168 5.54 -13.19 3.87
N TYR A 169 4.27 -13.40 4.18
CA TYR A 169 3.30 -12.33 4.43
C TYR A 169 2.75 -12.50 5.86
N TYR A 170 3.13 -11.60 6.75
CA TYR A 170 2.81 -11.68 8.18
C TYR A 170 1.92 -10.51 8.59
N ASN A 171 0.67 -10.81 8.95
CA ASN A 171 -0.26 -9.82 9.50
C ASN A 171 0.14 -9.43 10.93
N TRP A 172 -0.13 -8.19 11.30
CA TRP A 172 0.15 -7.64 12.64
C TRP A 172 -0.28 -8.55 13.79
N ARG A 173 -1.48 -9.13 13.69
CA ARG A 173 -2.03 -10.02 14.73
C ARG A 173 -1.19 -11.27 14.96
N CYS A 174 -0.56 -11.79 13.91
CA CYS A 174 0.25 -13.01 13.92
C CYS A 174 1.65 -12.80 14.52
N ILE A 175 2.07 -11.56 14.74
CA ILE A 175 3.38 -11.26 15.31
C ILE A 175 3.37 -11.60 16.82
N PRO A 176 4.33 -12.38 17.33
CA PRO A 176 4.40 -12.68 18.77
C PRO A 176 4.70 -11.42 19.60
N LYS A 177 4.23 -11.40 20.86
CA LYS A 177 4.32 -10.21 21.74
C LYS A 177 5.76 -9.77 22.04
N ASN A 178 6.71 -10.69 22.03
CA ASN A 178 8.10 -10.45 22.42
C ASN A 178 9.06 -10.24 21.24
N CYS A 179 8.53 -9.94 20.06
CA CYS A 179 9.34 -9.67 18.86
C CYS A 179 9.44 -8.17 18.58
N LEU A 180 10.56 -7.78 17.97
CA LEU A 180 10.75 -6.45 17.43
C LEU A 180 10.09 -6.34 16.06
N VAL A 181 9.62 -5.13 15.71
CA VAL A 181 9.07 -4.84 14.39
C VAL A 181 9.68 -3.56 13.83
N ASN A 182 9.83 -3.48 12.50
CA ASN A 182 10.21 -2.28 11.78
C ASN A 182 9.28 -2.06 10.58
N PHE A 183 8.73 -0.85 10.44
CA PHE A 183 7.80 -0.47 9.39
C PHE A 183 7.87 1.03 9.10
N SER A 184 7.57 1.44 7.86
CA SER A 184 8.01 2.72 7.28
C SER A 184 7.19 3.97 7.67
N LYS A 185 6.51 3.98 8.82
CA LYS A 185 5.75 5.17 9.27
C LYS A 185 6.62 6.10 10.12
N GLY A 186 7.25 7.10 9.48
CA GLY A 186 8.01 8.18 10.14
C GLY A 186 9.45 7.80 10.49
N GLU A 187 10.33 8.80 10.54
CA GLU A 187 11.80 8.65 10.60
C GLU A 187 12.33 8.01 11.91
N ASP A 188 11.52 7.87 12.96
CA ASP A 188 11.97 7.41 14.28
C ASP A 188 11.15 6.24 14.87
N MET A 189 11.20 5.06 14.24
CA MET A 189 10.67 3.84 14.86
C MET A 189 11.68 2.69 14.82
N PHE A 190 12.89 2.98 15.28
CA PHE A 190 13.85 1.96 15.62
C PHE A 190 13.39 1.26 16.92
N LEU A 191 12.97 0.00 16.81
CA LEU A 191 12.80 -0.96 17.92
C LEU A 191 11.59 -0.71 18.86
N LYS A 192 10.39 -1.13 18.44
CA LYS A 192 9.21 -1.14 19.34
C LYS A 192 8.59 -2.54 19.43
N LYS A 193 8.24 -3.00 20.64
CA LYS A 193 7.54 -4.28 20.86
C LYS A 193 6.07 -4.13 20.47
N LYS A 194 5.39 -5.25 20.22
CA LYS A 194 3.94 -5.29 19.95
C LYS A 194 3.18 -4.63 21.11
N GLY A 195 2.63 -3.43 20.87
CA GLY A 195 1.89 -2.65 21.87
C GLY A 195 2.43 -1.23 22.11
N ASP A 196 3.68 -0.96 21.76
CA ASP A 196 4.32 0.35 21.99
C ASP A 196 3.95 1.42 20.93
N VAL A 197 3.15 1.03 19.94
CA VAL A 197 2.64 1.91 18.90
C VAL A 197 1.23 2.33 19.30
N LYS A 198 1.06 3.62 19.60
CA LYS A 198 -0.26 4.24 19.66
C LYS A 198 -0.79 4.30 18.23
N PHE A 199 -1.69 3.39 17.89
CA PHE A 199 -2.57 3.59 16.76
C PHE A 199 -3.72 4.42 17.31
N ASP A 200 -3.96 5.59 16.73
CA ASP A 200 -4.96 6.52 17.25
C ASP A 200 -6.30 5.81 17.49
N ASN A 201 -6.87 6.09 18.67
CA ASN A 201 -8.09 5.49 19.20
C ASN A 201 -9.32 5.89 18.38
#